data_AF-A0A9E0RR80-F1
#
_entry.id   AF-A0A9E0RR80-F1
#
_cell.length_a   1.000
_cell.length_b   1.000
_cell.length_c   1.000
_cell.angle_alpha   90.00
_cell.angle_beta   90.00
_cell.angle_gamma   90.00
#
_symmetry.space_group_name_H-M   'P 1'
#
loop_
_entity.id
_entity.type
_entity.pdbx_description
1 polymer ?
#
loop_
_entity_poly.entity_id
_entity_poly.type
_entity_poly.pdbx_seq_one_letter_code
_entity_poly.pdbx_strand_id
1 'polypeptide(L)'
;MNKMLIQLVRTALNQAIAVALLAVALVSPAWAWSDHASLVWPLLRSQPELIQQTVAAEPLDAFLAAEQAGIAETLEALESWSAATIEHYPPTPEDLRWGTDHAPTAERFFAAIRVNPMLPYRLYVDLSPERAQPEQAPLAWSELSFLGGGTSQLAARYWALAPGEPVSIAEVIASANDEPDFGMDIGLFADNGTDFGQRYGFGQQPFGNPNLDYGSQAPFHMGFYHLDWLTRTAQPSLLRTYPLWRIALFGELAELAFSTGHDYWGWRFLGWGLHYVGDLTQPYHAIPLPGVDTVDALWSVVQGKTGELVQLVSNRHGVIESYQYQRL
;
A
#
# COMPACT_ATOMS: atom_id res chain seq x y z
N MET A 1 -14.73 -55.46 29.50
CA MET A 1 -13.73 -54.67 28.76
C MET A 1 -14.40 -53.41 28.22
N ASN A 2 -14.17 -52.19 28.70
CA ASN A 2 -13.61 -51.73 29.97
C ASN A 2 -14.13 -50.28 30.13
N LYS A 3 -15.14 -50.03 30.97
CA LYS A 3 -15.67 -48.65 31.21
C LYS A 3 -14.54 -47.68 31.59
N MET A 4 -13.52 -48.22 32.25
CA MET A 4 -12.29 -47.53 32.62
C MET A 4 -11.48 -47.07 31.40
N LEU A 5 -11.38 -47.88 30.33
CA LEU A 5 -10.68 -47.52 29.09
C LEU A 5 -11.43 -46.41 28.34
N ILE A 6 -12.76 -46.46 28.32
CA ILE A 6 -13.61 -45.41 27.71
C ILE A 6 -13.44 -44.08 28.47
N GLN A 7 -13.41 -44.13 29.81
CA GLN A 7 -13.15 -42.94 30.63
C GLN A 7 -11.75 -42.37 30.39
N LEU A 8 -10.71 -43.21 30.34
CA LEU A 8 -9.34 -42.78 30.07
C LEU A 8 -9.19 -42.10 28.69
N VAL A 9 -9.77 -42.69 27.64
CA VAL A 9 -9.75 -42.10 26.28
C VAL A 9 -10.49 -40.77 26.24
N ARG A 10 -11.64 -40.67 26.91
CA ARG A 10 -12.42 -39.42 26.96
C ARG A 10 -11.68 -38.31 27.71
N THR A 11 -10.99 -38.64 28.80
CA THR A 11 -10.18 -37.67 29.55
C THR A 11 -8.99 -37.19 28.72
N ALA A 12 -8.29 -38.09 28.03
CA ALA A 12 -7.16 -37.73 27.16
C ALA A 12 -7.61 -36.86 25.97
N LEU A 13 -8.76 -37.18 25.36
CA LEU A 13 -9.34 -36.36 24.28
C LEU A 13 -9.73 -34.96 24.78
N ASN A 14 -10.37 -34.86 25.95
CA ASN A 14 -10.73 -33.58 26.54
C ASN A 14 -9.49 -32.74 26.89
N GLN A 15 -8.41 -33.36 27.37
CA GLN A 15 -7.14 -32.68 27.63
C GLN A 15 -6.48 -32.20 26.33
N ALA A 16 -6.47 -33.02 25.27
CA ALA A 16 -5.95 -32.61 23.96
C ALA A 16 -6.76 -31.44 23.37
N ILE A 17 -8.08 -31.48 23.47
CA ILE A 17 -8.96 -30.37 23.04
C ILE A 17 -8.68 -29.11 23.87
N ALA A 18 -8.55 -29.24 25.19
CA ALA A 18 -8.24 -28.10 26.06
C ALA A 18 -6.87 -27.49 25.74
N VAL A 19 -5.84 -28.31 25.49
CA VAL A 19 -4.51 -27.84 25.07
C VAL A 19 -4.56 -27.18 23.70
N ALA A 20 -5.31 -27.72 22.74
CA ALA A 20 -5.50 -27.10 21.43
C ALA A 20 -6.23 -25.74 21.54
N LEU A 21 -7.28 -25.64 22.36
CA LEU A 21 -7.99 -24.39 22.62
C LEU A 21 -7.10 -23.36 23.33
N LEU A 22 -6.27 -23.80 24.28
CA LEU A 22 -5.32 -22.93 24.98
C LEU A 22 -4.20 -22.47 24.03
N ALA A 23 -3.72 -23.33 23.14
CA ALA A 23 -2.75 -22.98 22.11
C ALA A 23 -3.30 -21.95 21.13
N VAL A 24 -4.57 -22.09 20.71
CA VAL A 24 -5.27 -21.08 19.89
C VAL A 24 -5.46 -19.76 20.64
N ALA A 25 -5.73 -19.81 21.94
CA ALA A 25 -5.87 -18.61 22.78
C ALA A 25 -4.53 -17.92 23.11
N LEU A 26 -3.40 -18.61 22.94
CA LEU A 26 -2.04 -18.08 23.13
C LEU A 26 -1.43 -17.54 21.84
N VAL A 27 -2.09 -17.71 20.69
CA VAL A 27 -1.70 -17.00 19.47
C VAL A 27 -2.14 -15.56 19.63
N SER A 28 -1.19 -14.62 19.73
CA SER A 28 -1.49 -13.20 19.63
C SER A 28 -2.28 -12.97 18.34
N PRO A 29 -3.42 -12.24 18.38
CA PRO A 29 -4.13 -11.92 17.14
C PRO A 29 -3.11 -11.27 16.18
N ALA A 30 -3.09 -11.71 14.93
CA ALA A 30 -2.42 -10.98 13.88
C ALA A 30 -3.30 -9.77 13.56
N TRP A 31 -2.74 -8.57 13.70
CA TRP A 31 -3.46 -7.32 13.56
C TRP A 31 -3.53 -6.97 12.07
N ALA A 32 -4.71 -6.64 11.57
CA ALA A 32 -4.97 -6.27 10.18
C ALA A 32 -5.79 -4.97 10.15
N TRP A 33 -5.74 -4.20 9.06
CA TRP A 33 -5.42 -2.75 9.06
C TRP A 33 -6.49 -1.84 8.45
N SER A 34 -6.65 -0.58 8.88
CA SER A 34 -7.54 0.41 8.23
C SER A 34 -6.84 1.70 7.78
N ASP A 35 -5.73 2.03 8.44
CA ASP A 35 -4.83 3.12 8.09
C ASP A 35 -3.42 2.66 8.44
N HIS A 36 -2.48 2.92 7.52
CA HIS A 36 -1.08 2.55 7.60
C HIS A 36 -0.30 3.45 8.57
N ALA A 37 -0.69 4.72 8.73
CA ALA A 37 -0.11 5.67 9.67
C ALA A 37 -0.17 5.13 11.11
N SER A 38 -1.31 4.61 11.57
CA SER A 38 -1.45 4.06 12.93
C SER A 38 -0.72 2.73 13.13
N LEU A 39 -0.31 2.05 12.05
CA LEU A 39 0.50 0.83 12.15
C LEU A 39 1.98 1.13 12.26
N VAL A 40 2.45 2.10 11.47
CA VAL A 40 3.86 2.49 11.50
C VAL A 40 4.16 3.37 12.72
N TRP A 41 3.17 4.11 13.24
CA TRP A 41 3.35 5.01 14.38
C TRP A 41 3.94 4.34 15.63
N PRO A 42 3.48 3.16 16.12
CA PRO A 42 4.10 2.46 17.23
C PRO A 42 5.60 2.18 17.06
N LEU A 43 6.05 1.92 15.84
CA LEU A 43 7.47 1.72 15.52
C LEU A 43 8.21 3.06 15.55
N LEU A 44 7.67 4.09 14.90
CA LEU A 44 8.30 5.42 14.80
C LEU A 44 8.43 6.09 16.16
N ARG A 45 7.38 6.04 17.00
CA ARG A 45 7.40 6.65 18.35
C ARG A 45 8.39 5.99 19.31
N SER A 46 8.87 4.78 18.99
CA SER A 46 9.92 4.11 19.77
C SER A 46 11.33 4.63 19.49
N GLN A 47 11.48 5.49 18.48
CA GLN A 47 12.74 6.11 18.05
C GLN A 47 12.70 7.61 18.36
N PRO A 48 13.24 8.06 19.51
CA PRO A 48 13.16 9.45 19.94
C PRO A 48 13.71 10.45 18.91
N GLU A 49 14.74 10.04 18.17
CA GLU A 49 15.36 10.85 17.12
C GLU A 49 14.37 11.23 16.02
N LEU A 50 13.50 10.30 15.59
CA LEU A 50 12.51 10.55 14.54
C LEU A 50 11.38 11.47 15.02
N ILE A 51 11.07 11.44 16.31
CA ILE A 51 10.02 12.27 16.92
C ILE A 51 10.55 13.70 17.17
N GLN A 52 11.80 13.83 17.61
CA GLN A 52 12.37 15.11 18.03
C GLN A 52 12.98 15.90 16.87
N GLN A 53 13.54 15.22 15.88
CA GLN A 53 14.11 15.89 14.71
C GLN A 53 13.00 16.32 13.75
N THR A 54 13.16 17.51 13.21
CA THR A 54 12.25 18.09 12.24
C THR A 54 12.96 18.35 10.93
N VAL A 55 12.20 18.25 9.85
CA VAL A 55 12.60 18.62 8.50
C VAL A 55 11.66 19.72 7.99
N ALA A 56 12.15 20.56 7.09
CA ALA A 56 11.37 21.63 6.50
C ALA A 56 10.48 21.07 5.37
N ALA A 57 9.16 21.29 5.43
CA ALA A 57 8.24 20.82 4.41
C ALA A 57 8.58 21.40 3.03
N GLU A 58 8.93 20.54 2.07
CA GLU A 58 9.45 20.96 0.77
C GLU A 58 8.41 20.76 -0.34
N PRO A 59 8.03 21.81 -1.10
CA PRO A 59 7.18 21.66 -2.29
C PRO A 59 7.77 20.70 -3.32
N LEU A 60 6.95 19.86 -3.95
CA LEU A 60 7.40 18.90 -4.97
C LEU A 60 8.16 19.60 -6.11
N ASP A 61 7.63 20.72 -6.60
CA ASP A 61 8.21 21.48 -7.71
C ASP A 61 9.65 21.95 -7.42
N ALA A 62 9.98 22.19 -6.14
CA ALA A 62 11.33 22.58 -5.75
C ALA A 62 12.31 21.40 -5.88
N PHE A 63 11.92 20.23 -5.37
CA PHE A 63 12.68 18.98 -5.51
C PHE A 63 12.86 18.60 -6.99
N LEU A 64 11.79 18.63 -7.79
CA LEU A 64 11.84 18.28 -9.21
C LEU A 64 12.75 19.22 -10.02
N ALA A 65 12.74 20.52 -9.69
CA ALA A 65 13.61 21.49 -10.34
C ALA A 65 15.09 21.33 -9.96
N ALA A 66 15.37 21.00 -8.69
CA ALA A 66 16.74 20.77 -8.22
C ALA A 66 17.32 19.47 -8.76
N GLU A 67 16.53 18.40 -8.75
CA GLU A 67 17.01 17.03 -8.95
C GLU A 67 16.64 16.45 -10.33
N GLN A 68 16.33 17.28 -11.31
CA GLN A 68 15.89 16.82 -12.63
C GLN A 68 16.85 15.79 -13.25
N ALA A 69 18.16 16.04 -13.21
CA ALA A 69 19.17 15.13 -13.75
C ALA A 69 19.31 13.87 -12.89
N GLY A 70 19.29 14.01 -11.56
CA GLY A 70 19.35 12.88 -10.62
C GLY A 70 18.17 11.93 -10.82
N ILE A 71 16.95 12.46 -10.89
CA ILE A 71 15.73 11.68 -11.15
C ILE A 71 15.84 10.94 -12.50
N ALA A 72 16.42 11.56 -13.53
CA ALA A 72 16.59 10.90 -14.83
C ALA A 72 17.52 9.69 -14.74
N GLU A 73 18.66 9.82 -14.06
CA GLU A 73 19.60 8.72 -13.83
C GLU A 73 18.97 7.61 -12.97
N THR A 74 18.33 7.99 -11.86
CA THR A 74 17.66 7.07 -10.94
C THR A 74 16.56 6.26 -11.64
N LEU A 75 15.67 6.92 -12.38
CA LEU A 75 14.57 6.22 -13.05
C LEU A 75 15.04 5.36 -14.23
N GLU A 76 16.12 5.73 -14.92
CA GLU A 76 16.74 4.90 -15.96
C GLU A 76 17.37 3.62 -15.39
N ALA A 77 18.10 3.75 -14.28
CA ALA A 77 18.69 2.62 -13.57
C ALA A 77 17.61 1.68 -13.03
N LEU A 78 16.55 2.24 -12.43
CA LEU A 78 15.41 1.47 -11.94
C LEU A 78 14.67 0.75 -13.07
N GLU A 79 14.44 1.38 -14.22
CA GLU A 79 13.82 0.73 -15.39
C GLU A 79 14.63 -0.50 -15.82
N SER A 80 15.95 -0.34 -15.94
CA SER A 80 16.87 -1.41 -16.31
C SER A 80 16.85 -2.56 -15.30
N TRP A 81 16.89 -2.24 -14.00
CA TRP A 81 16.80 -3.23 -12.92
C TRP A 81 15.44 -3.95 -12.92
N SER A 82 14.35 -3.21 -13.12
CA SER A 82 12.99 -3.74 -13.09
C SER A 82 12.75 -4.71 -14.23
N ALA A 83 13.17 -4.35 -15.46
CA ALA A 83 13.08 -5.23 -16.62
C ALA A 83 13.93 -6.51 -16.48
N ALA A 84 15.04 -6.46 -15.72
CA ALA A 84 15.90 -7.60 -15.47
C ALA A 84 15.41 -8.50 -14.32
N THR A 85 14.66 -7.95 -13.35
CA THR A 85 14.39 -8.61 -12.06
C THR A 85 12.93 -9.02 -11.89
N ILE A 86 11.99 -8.24 -12.43
CA ILE A 86 10.55 -8.42 -12.20
C ILE A 86 9.94 -9.11 -13.42
N GLU A 87 9.52 -10.37 -13.26
CA GLU A 87 9.08 -11.26 -14.36
C GLU A 87 7.97 -10.68 -15.26
N HIS A 88 7.02 -9.94 -14.67
CA HIS A 88 5.91 -9.33 -15.37
C HIS A 88 5.96 -7.79 -15.36
N TYR A 89 7.16 -7.23 -15.33
CA TYR A 89 7.34 -5.79 -15.40
C TYR A 89 6.81 -5.23 -16.72
N PRO A 90 5.93 -4.21 -16.69
CA PRO A 90 5.52 -3.48 -17.88
C PRO A 90 6.52 -2.34 -18.12
N PRO A 91 7.34 -2.40 -19.20
CA PRO A 91 8.31 -1.35 -19.48
C PRO A 91 7.65 0.02 -19.57
N THR A 92 8.32 1.07 -19.08
CA THR A 92 7.80 2.43 -19.14
C THR A 92 7.81 2.91 -20.61
N PRO A 93 6.66 3.35 -21.16
CA PRO A 93 6.60 3.90 -22.52
C PRO A 93 7.59 5.06 -22.72
N GLU A 94 8.21 5.12 -23.89
CA GLU A 94 9.32 6.05 -24.18
C GLU A 94 8.93 7.52 -24.00
N ASP A 95 7.70 7.89 -24.33
CA ASP A 95 7.14 9.22 -24.17
C ASP A 95 6.86 9.62 -22.71
N LEU A 96 6.83 8.64 -21.80
CA LEU A 96 6.64 8.87 -20.37
C LEU A 96 7.96 8.88 -19.59
N ARG A 97 9.08 8.48 -20.20
CA ARG A 97 10.38 8.44 -19.50
C ARG A 97 10.77 9.85 -19.05
N TRP A 98 11.28 9.94 -17.82
CA TRP A 98 11.80 11.20 -17.31
C TRP A 98 13.13 11.55 -17.99
N GLY A 99 13.30 12.82 -18.31
CA GLY A 99 14.45 13.33 -19.04
C GLY A 99 14.73 14.79 -18.75
N THR A 100 15.88 15.27 -19.23
CA THR A 100 16.38 16.63 -19.00
C THR A 100 16.06 17.59 -20.16
N ASP A 101 15.30 17.13 -21.15
CA ASP A 101 15.01 17.82 -22.40
C ASP A 101 13.79 18.76 -22.34
N HIS A 102 13.03 18.70 -21.24
CA HIS A 102 11.84 19.51 -20.99
C HIS A 102 11.81 20.03 -19.55
N ALA A 103 10.85 20.89 -19.22
CA ALA A 103 10.68 21.38 -17.85
C ALA A 103 10.28 20.25 -16.87
N PRO A 104 10.83 20.23 -15.64
CA PRO A 104 10.54 19.21 -14.64
C PRO A 104 9.23 19.51 -13.90
N THR A 105 8.10 19.20 -14.52
CA THR A 105 6.77 19.43 -13.92
C THR A 105 6.28 18.22 -13.12
N ALA A 106 5.42 18.47 -12.13
CA ALA A 106 4.76 17.41 -11.36
C ALA A 106 3.98 16.43 -12.25
N GLU A 107 3.27 16.92 -13.27
CA GLU A 107 2.55 16.08 -14.23
C GLU A 107 3.49 15.07 -14.92
N ARG A 108 4.65 15.53 -15.40
CA ARG A 108 5.65 14.65 -16.03
C ARG A 108 6.24 13.68 -15.02
N PHE A 109 6.45 14.11 -13.79
CA PHE A 109 7.01 13.25 -12.75
C PHE A 109 6.04 12.11 -12.45
N PHE A 110 4.77 12.44 -12.22
CA PHE A 110 3.72 11.44 -11.98
C PHE A 110 3.51 10.51 -13.16
N ALA A 111 3.64 11.00 -14.39
CA ALA A 111 3.62 10.17 -15.59
C ALA A 111 4.82 9.22 -15.67
N ALA A 112 6.02 9.67 -15.32
CA ALA A 112 7.24 8.87 -15.35
C ALA A 112 7.25 7.77 -14.29
N ILE A 113 6.80 8.08 -13.07
CA ILE A 113 6.64 7.09 -12.00
C ILE A 113 5.30 6.32 -12.10
N ARG A 114 4.49 6.67 -13.10
CA ARG A 114 3.16 6.12 -13.43
C ARG A 114 2.23 5.99 -12.23
N VAL A 115 2.06 7.09 -11.49
CA VAL A 115 1.03 7.24 -10.43
C VAL A 115 -0.11 8.11 -10.93
N ASN A 116 -1.23 8.10 -10.20
CA ASN A 116 -2.42 8.87 -10.57
C ASN A 116 -2.14 10.37 -10.43
N PRO A 117 -2.21 11.17 -11.52
CA PRO A 117 -1.89 12.60 -11.50
C PRO A 117 -3.03 13.47 -10.95
N MET A 118 -4.21 12.89 -10.69
CA MET A 118 -5.36 13.60 -10.11
C MET A 118 -5.31 13.65 -8.58
N LEU A 119 -4.46 12.82 -7.95
CA LEU A 119 -4.21 12.93 -6.51
C LEU A 119 -3.48 14.26 -6.22
N PRO A 120 -3.85 15.04 -5.18
CA PRO A 120 -3.28 16.38 -4.98
C PRO A 120 -1.80 16.44 -4.60
N TYR A 121 -1.22 15.37 -3.99
CA TYR A 121 0.16 15.30 -3.44
C TYR A 121 0.63 16.55 -2.66
N ARG A 122 -0.33 17.29 -2.06
CA ARG A 122 -0.07 18.55 -1.36
C ARG A 122 0.79 18.33 -0.12
N LEU A 123 1.32 19.42 0.44
CA LEU A 123 1.95 19.38 1.76
C LEU A 123 0.87 19.29 2.84
N TYR A 124 0.91 18.22 3.63
CA TYR A 124 0.04 18.01 4.77
C TYR A 124 0.69 17.06 5.78
N VAL A 125 0.08 16.94 6.95
CA VAL A 125 0.50 16.01 8.00
C VAL A 125 -0.71 15.34 8.64
N ASP A 126 -0.64 14.03 8.86
CA ASP A 126 -1.46 13.30 9.83
C ASP A 126 -0.82 13.47 11.22
N LEU A 127 -1.54 14.10 12.14
CA LEU A 127 -0.99 14.38 13.45
C LEU A 127 -0.93 13.13 14.32
N SER A 128 0.21 12.99 14.98
CA SER A 128 0.37 11.95 15.97
C SER A 128 -0.68 12.06 17.08
N PRO A 129 -1.15 10.92 17.63
CA PRO A 129 -2.12 10.91 18.72
C PRO A 129 -1.70 11.76 19.93
N GLU A 130 -0.39 11.91 20.16
CA GLU A 130 0.18 12.64 21.28
C GLU A 130 0.25 14.17 21.05
N ARG A 131 0.11 14.64 19.80
CA ARG A 131 0.22 16.07 19.47
C ARG A 131 -1.10 16.79 19.70
N ALA A 132 -1.00 18.01 20.22
CA ALA A 132 -2.16 18.89 20.35
C ALA A 132 -2.66 19.29 18.96
N GLN A 133 -3.98 19.26 18.78
CA GLN A 133 -4.62 19.69 17.54
C GLN A 133 -4.36 21.19 17.31
N PRO A 134 -3.92 21.60 16.11
CA PRO A 134 -3.80 22.98 15.70
C PRO A 134 -5.13 23.73 15.81
N GLU A 135 -5.07 25.05 15.96
CA GLU A 135 -6.27 25.91 15.95
C GLU A 135 -6.93 25.96 14.57
N GLN A 136 -6.14 25.75 13.51
CA GLN A 136 -6.63 25.66 12.13
C GLN A 136 -7.53 24.44 11.97
N ALA A 137 -8.57 24.60 11.15
CA ALA A 137 -9.42 23.47 10.78
C ALA A 137 -8.60 22.41 10.02
N PRO A 138 -8.88 21.11 10.24
CA PRO A 138 -8.26 20.05 9.46
C PRO A 138 -8.72 20.12 8.00
N LEU A 139 -7.93 19.54 7.12
CA LEU A 139 -8.25 19.37 5.70
C LEU A 139 -9.48 18.48 5.53
N ALA A 140 -10.35 18.84 4.58
CA ALA A 140 -11.40 17.94 4.15
C ALA A 140 -10.80 16.76 3.37
N TRP A 141 -11.42 15.58 3.46
CA TRP A 141 -10.97 14.40 2.71
C TRP A 141 -10.88 14.64 1.20
N SER A 142 -11.82 15.41 0.64
CA SER A 142 -11.82 15.79 -0.78
C SER A 142 -10.62 16.67 -1.20
N GLU A 143 -9.88 17.22 -0.25
CA GLU A 143 -8.64 17.96 -0.50
C GLU A 143 -7.39 17.06 -0.56
N LEU A 144 -7.55 15.79 -0.19
CA LEU A 144 -6.50 14.78 -0.15
C LEU A 144 -6.74 13.63 -1.12
N SER A 145 -8.01 13.31 -1.42
CA SER A 145 -8.39 12.21 -2.29
C SER A 145 -9.62 12.57 -3.12
N PHE A 146 -9.72 11.98 -4.31
CA PHE A 146 -10.93 12.00 -5.13
C PHE A 146 -11.94 10.89 -4.77
N LEU A 147 -11.59 9.99 -3.85
CA LEU A 147 -12.47 8.94 -3.36
C LEU A 147 -13.50 9.49 -2.36
N GLY A 148 -14.64 8.81 -2.20
CA GLY A 148 -15.68 9.20 -1.24
C GLY A 148 -15.27 9.17 0.24
N GLY A 149 -14.19 8.46 0.57
CA GLY A 149 -13.67 8.27 1.94
C GLY A 149 -14.47 7.25 2.75
N GLY A 150 -13.78 6.40 3.50
CA GLY A 150 -14.39 5.49 4.48
C GLY A 150 -14.56 6.15 5.86
N THR A 151 -15.16 5.43 6.81
CA THR A 151 -15.41 5.97 8.17
C THR A 151 -14.13 6.33 8.94
N SER A 152 -13.01 5.64 8.66
CA SER A 152 -11.70 5.94 9.25
C SER A 152 -11.07 7.19 8.62
N GLN A 153 -11.12 7.30 7.28
CA GLN A 153 -10.58 8.45 6.55
C GLN A 153 -11.37 9.75 6.79
N LEU A 154 -12.67 9.63 7.08
CA LEU A 154 -13.56 10.78 7.36
C LEU A 154 -13.44 11.33 8.79
N ALA A 155 -12.78 10.63 9.72
CA ALA A 155 -12.53 11.10 11.08
C ALA A 155 -11.32 12.04 11.14
N ALA A 156 -11.37 13.12 10.35
CA ALA A 156 -10.29 14.04 9.99
C ALA A 156 -9.14 14.21 11.02
N ARG A 157 -7.92 13.89 10.57
CA ARG A 157 -6.65 14.03 11.32
C ARG A 157 -5.53 14.75 10.52
N TYR A 158 -5.88 15.38 9.41
CA TYR A 158 -4.91 15.96 8.48
C TYR A 158 -4.88 17.48 8.53
N TRP A 159 -3.70 18.08 8.58
CA TRP A 159 -3.52 19.54 8.52
C TRP A 159 -2.60 19.93 7.38
N ALA A 160 -2.89 21.08 6.74
CA ALA A 160 -2.01 21.64 5.72
C ALA A 160 -0.67 22.03 6.34
N LEU A 161 0.42 21.79 5.61
CA LEU A 161 1.74 22.32 5.93
C LEU A 161 2.07 23.49 4.97
N ALA A 162 2.66 24.54 5.50
CA ALA A 162 3.25 25.60 4.68
C ALA A 162 4.65 25.19 4.17
N PRO A 163 5.09 25.65 2.98
CA PRO A 163 6.47 25.47 2.55
C PRO A 163 7.46 25.99 3.59
N GLY A 164 8.43 25.16 3.98
CA GLY A 164 9.42 25.46 5.00
C GLY A 164 8.95 25.23 6.44
N GLU A 165 7.69 24.85 6.66
CA GLU A 165 7.17 24.55 8.00
C GLU A 165 7.90 23.33 8.58
N PRO A 166 8.42 23.41 9.82
CA PRO A 166 9.08 22.27 10.45
C PRO A 166 8.05 21.20 10.85
N VAL A 167 8.29 19.98 10.39
CA VAL A 167 7.48 18.80 10.71
C VAL A 167 8.39 17.69 11.22
N SER A 168 7.94 16.89 12.20
CA SER A 168 8.78 15.80 12.72
C SER A 168 8.96 14.71 11.65
N ILE A 169 10.13 14.08 11.63
CA ILE A 169 10.42 13.01 10.66
C ILE A 169 9.40 11.88 10.79
N ALA A 170 9.05 11.50 12.02
CA ALA A 170 8.05 10.46 12.30
C ALA A 170 6.68 10.81 11.70
N GLU A 171 6.22 12.05 11.81
CA GLU A 171 4.94 12.47 11.21
C GLU A 171 5.02 12.51 9.68
N VAL A 172 6.15 12.91 9.08
CA VAL A 172 6.32 12.83 7.61
C VAL A 172 6.19 11.39 7.14
N ILE A 173 6.91 10.45 7.77
CA ILE A 173 6.86 9.03 7.40
C ILE A 173 5.45 8.48 7.60
N ALA A 174 4.82 8.72 8.75
CA ALA A 174 3.49 8.21 9.06
C ALA A 174 2.44 8.75 8.07
N SER A 175 2.43 10.06 7.82
CA SER A 175 1.50 10.69 6.87
C SER A 175 1.66 10.13 5.46
N ALA A 176 2.91 9.99 5.01
CA ALA A 176 3.22 9.46 3.70
C ALA A 176 2.88 7.96 3.60
N ASN A 177 2.95 7.21 4.70
CA ASN A 177 2.63 5.78 4.70
C ASN A 177 1.16 5.50 4.34
N ASP A 178 0.26 6.46 4.55
CA ASP A 178 -1.15 6.37 4.15
C ASP A 178 -1.42 6.85 2.71
N GLU A 179 -0.56 7.69 2.15
CA GLU A 179 -0.80 8.37 0.86
C GLU A 179 -1.15 7.45 -0.31
N PRO A 180 -0.53 6.27 -0.47
CA PRO A 180 -0.88 5.37 -1.57
C PRO A 180 -2.37 5.00 -1.61
N ASP A 181 -2.99 4.74 -0.45
CA ASP A 181 -4.42 4.42 -0.31
C ASP A 181 -5.35 5.58 -0.62
N PHE A 182 -4.84 6.81 -0.74
CA PHE A 182 -5.67 7.96 -1.07
C PHE A 182 -6.02 7.97 -2.57
N GLY A 183 -5.44 7.06 -3.35
CA GLY A 183 -5.73 6.82 -4.75
C GLY A 183 -4.54 6.98 -5.68
N MET A 184 -3.31 6.85 -5.14
CA MET A 184 -2.07 6.94 -5.91
C MET A 184 -2.04 5.89 -7.04
N ASP A 185 -2.56 4.70 -6.77
CA ASP A 185 -2.56 3.54 -7.67
C ASP A 185 -3.89 3.25 -8.36
N ILE A 186 -4.80 4.22 -8.39
CA ILE A 186 -6.13 4.05 -8.98
C ILE A 186 -6.16 4.54 -10.43
N GLY A 187 -6.83 3.78 -11.29
CA GLY A 187 -7.12 4.20 -12.66
C GLY A 187 -5.93 4.09 -13.61
N LEU A 188 -4.91 3.31 -13.26
CA LEU A 188 -3.64 3.26 -14.00
C LEU A 188 -3.65 2.32 -15.21
N PHE A 189 -4.66 1.45 -15.35
CA PHE A 189 -4.75 0.49 -16.45
C PHE A 189 -5.50 1.04 -17.67
N ALA A 190 -5.23 0.47 -18.84
CA ALA A 190 -5.81 0.93 -20.11
C ALA A 190 -7.35 0.79 -20.18
N ASP A 191 -7.91 -0.12 -19.40
CA ASP A 191 -9.34 -0.39 -19.29
C ASP A 191 -10.02 0.28 -18.08
N ASN A 192 -9.32 1.16 -17.36
CA ASN A 192 -9.90 1.91 -16.24
C ASN A 192 -10.63 3.19 -16.65
N GLY A 193 -10.66 3.53 -17.95
CA GLY A 193 -11.41 4.69 -18.45
C GLY A 193 -10.77 6.05 -18.17
N THR A 194 -9.48 6.10 -17.87
CA THR A 194 -8.72 7.34 -17.67
C THR A 194 -7.80 7.62 -18.87
N ASP A 195 -7.55 8.90 -19.18
CA ASP A 195 -6.65 9.31 -20.27
C ASP A 195 -5.19 8.95 -19.99
N PHE A 196 -4.78 8.93 -18.72
CA PHE A 196 -3.42 8.55 -18.33
C PHE A 196 -3.24 7.02 -18.31
N GLY A 197 -4.22 6.25 -17.84
CA GLY A 197 -4.13 4.78 -17.82
C GLY A 197 -3.99 4.15 -19.21
N GLN A 198 -4.60 4.77 -20.23
CA GLN A 198 -4.40 4.38 -21.64
C GLN A 198 -2.96 4.56 -22.14
N ARG A 199 -2.22 5.50 -21.53
CA ARG A 199 -0.85 5.84 -21.93
C ARG A 199 0.22 5.14 -21.09
N TYR A 200 -0.07 4.79 -19.84
CA TYR A 200 0.92 4.26 -18.87
C TYR A 200 1.49 2.87 -19.19
N GLY A 201 0.92 2.15 -20.16
CA GLY A 201 1.50 0.91 -20.68
C GLY A 201 1.32 -0.33 -19.79
N PHE A 202 0.52 -0.26 -18.72
CA PHE A 202 0.24 -1.43 -17.87
C PHE A 202 -0.64 -2.50 -18.53
N GLY A 203 -1.32 -2.18 -19.63
CA GLY A 203 -2.30 -3.05 -20.28
C GLY A 203 -3.63 -3.10 -19.53
N GLN A 204 -4.39 -4.20 -19.69
CA GLN A 204 -5.65 -4.41 -18.97
C GLN A 204 -5.40 -4.76 -17.50
N GLN A 205 -6.28 -4.31 -16.61
CA GLN A 205 -6.23 -4.63 -15.18
C GLN A 205 -6.23 -6.15 -14.96
N PRO A 206 -5.23 -6.72 -14.26
CA PRO A 206 -5.11 -8.17 -14.12
C PRO A 206 -6.08 -8.79 -13.11
N PHE A 207 -6.41 -8.07 -12.04
CA PHE A 207 -7.37 -8.47 -11.01
C PHE A 207 -7.78 -7.26 -10.16
N GLY A 208 -8.80 -7.45 -9.33
CA GLY A 208 -9.40 -6.43 -8.47
C GLY A 208 -10.91 -6.59 -8.41
N ASN A 209 -11.57 -5.89 -7.49
CA ASN A 209 -13.02 -5.93 -7.38
C ASN A 209 -13.65 -4.73 -8.13
N PRO A 210 -14.37 -4.93 -9.23
CA PRO A 210 -14.96 -3.84 -10.00
C PRO A 210 -16.10 -3.11 -9.28
N ASN A 211 -16.61 -3.66 -8.16
CA ASN A 211 -17.64 -3.01 -7.34
C ASN A 211 -17.06 -2.02 -6.31
N LEU A 212 -15.74 -1.88 -6.25
CA LEU A 212 -15.04 -0.97 -5.33
C LEU A 212 -14.38 0.14 -6.16
N ASP A 213 -14.59 1.40 -5.77
CA ASP A 213 -14.02 2.56 -6.46
C ASP A 213 -12.48 2.55 -6.46
N TYR A 214 -11.88 1.90 -5.44
CA TYR A 214 -10.43 1.67 -5.30
C TYR A 214 -9.95 0.33 -5.87
N GLY A 215 -10.84 -0.49 -6.45
CA GLY A 215 -10.51 -1.86 -6.85
C GLY A 215 -9.39 -2.00 -7.90
N SER A 216 -9.07 -0.93 -8.63
CA SER A 216 -7.96 -0.89 -9.59
C SER A 216 -6.57 -0.82 -8.96
N GLN A 217 -6.46 -0.47 -7.67
CA GLN A 217 -5.17 -0.43 -6.97
C GLN A 217 -4.66 -1.82 -6.58
N ALA A 218 -5.53 -2.84 -6.55
CA ALA A 218 -5.22 -4.18 -6.08
C ALA A 218 -3.90 -4.78 -6.66
N PRO A 219 -3.57 -4.63 -7.96
CA PRO A 219 -2.31 -5.17 -8.50
C PRO A 219 -1.05 -4.45 -8.01
N PHE A 220 -1.17 -3.22 -7.50
CA PHE A 220 -0.04 -2.45 -6.96
C PHE A 220 0.17 -2.69 -5.47
N HIS A 221 -0.90 -3.04 -4.75
CA HIS A 221 -0.90 -3.26 -3.29
C HIS A 221 -0.80 -4.76 -2.92
N MET A 222 -1.26 -5.66 -3.79
CA MET A 222 -1.24 -7.10 -3.54
C MET A 222 -0.09 -7.78 -4.30
N GLY A 223 0.64 -8.67 -3.63
CA GLY A 223 1.77 -9.41 -4.20
C GLY A 223 1.68 -10.91 -3.92
N PHE A 224 1.52 -11.71 -4.97
CA PHE A 224 1.29 -13.16 -4.85
C PHE A 224 2.55 -13.97 -5.20
N TYR A 225 3.66 -13.72 -4.51
CA TYR A 225 4.98 -14.28 -4.85
C TYR A 225 5.16 -15.77 -4.54
N HIS A 226 4.24 -16.37 -3.77
CA HIS A 226 4.33 -17.76 -3.30
C HIS A 226 3.17 -18.65 -3.76
N LEU A 227 2.54 -18.33 -4.90
CA LEU A 227 1.49 -19.16 -5.49
C LEU A 227 2.01 -20.56 -5.86
N ASP A 228 1.21 -21.58 -5.54
CA ASP A 228 1.45 -22.95 -5.99
C ASP A 228 1.35 -23.07 -7.52
N TRP A 229 1.95 -24.13 -8.08
CA TRP A 229 2.05 -24.31 -9.52
C TRP A 229 0.68 -24.34 -10.22
N LEU A 230 -0.33 -24.93 -9.58
CA LEU A 230 -1.65 -25.13 -10.17
C LEU A 230 -2.39 -23.80 -10.23
N THR A 231 -2.40 -23.04 -9.13
CA THR A 231 -3.00 -21.69 -9.10
C THR A 231 -2.32 -20.76 -10.10
N ARG A 232 -0.98 -20.79 -10.16
CA ARG A 232 -0.20 -20.00 -11.12
C ARG A 232 -0.58 -20.29 -12.57
N THR A 233 -0.78 -21.56 -12.90
CA THR A 233 -1.12 -22.00 -14.25
C THR A 233 -2.58 -21.69 -14.60
N ALA A 234 -3.49 -21.81 -13.63
CA ALA A 234 -4.92 -21.55 -13.83
C ALA A 234 -5.25 -20.04 -13.91
N GLN A 235 -4.51 -19.19 -13.19
CA GLN A 235 -4.76 -17.76 -13.07
C GLN A 235 -3.46 -16.94 -13.22
N PRO A 236 -2.83 -16.93 -14.42
CA PRO A 236 -1.56 -16.25 -14.63
C PRO A 236 -1.63 -14.72 -14.44
N SER A 237 -2.82 -14.12 -14.52
CA SER A 237 -2.98 -12.68 -14.26
C SER A 237 -2.61 -12.29 -12.82
N LEU A 238 -2.73 -13.22 -11.86
CA LEU A 238 -2.31 -13.00 -10.47
C LEU A 238 -0.79 -12.79 -10.32
N LEU A 239 0.01 -13.08 -11.35
CA LEU A 239 1.45 -12.81 -11.31
C LEU A 239 1.80 -11.37 -11.71
N ARG A 240 0.86 -10.66 -12.35
CA ARG A 240 1.02 -9.25 -12.71
C ARG A 240 0.76 -8.37 -11.50
N THR A 241 1.74 -8.35 -10.60
CA THR A 241 1.74 -7.59 -9.34
C THR A 241 2.93 -6.66 -9.30
N TYR A 242 2.75 -5.49 -8.68
CA TYR A 242 3.72 -4.41 -8.68
C TYR A 242 4.17 -3.87 -7.30
N PRO A 243 3.85 -4.46 -6.12
CA PRO A 243 4.40 -3.97 -4.85
C PRO A 243 5.93 -3.92 -4.83
N LEU A 244 6.62 -4.93 -5.38
CA LEU A 244 8.08 -4.95 -5.44
C LEU A 244 8.63 -3.77 -6.25
N TRP A 245 7.97 -3.42 -7.36
CA TRP A 245 8.35 -2.27 -8.16
C TRP A 245 8.11 -0.95 -7.41
N ARG A 246 6.97 -0.81 -6.72
CA ARG A 246 6.67 0.38 -5.89
C ARG A 246 7.67 0.56 -4.75
N ILE A 247 8.04 -0.53 -4.06
CA ILE A 247 9.07 -0.51 -3.01
C ILE A 247 10.41 -0.04 -3.57
N ALA A 248 10.86 -0.60 -4.70
CA ALA A 248 12.12 -0.22 -5.32
C ALA A 248 12.09 1.23 -5.82
N LEU A 249 11.03 1.63 -6.52
CA LEU A 249 10.84 2.98 -7.03
C LEU A 249 10.97 4.06 -5.95
N PHE A 250 10.21 3.89 -4.86
CA PHE A 250 10.21 4.88 -3.79
C PHE A 250 11.45 4.79 -2.90
N GLY A 251 12.06 3.61 -2.77
CA GLY A 251 13.37 3.47 -2.13
C GLY A 251 14.48 4.23 -2.87
N GLU A 252 14.57 4.07 -4.19
CA GLU A 252 15.59 4.73 -5.01
C GLU A 252 15.38 6.27 -5.06
N LEU A 253 14.13 6.73 -5.11
CA LEU A 253 13.82 8.16 -5.01
C LEU A 253 14.14 8.73 -3.62
N ALA A 254 13.91 7.95 -2.55
CA ALA A 254 14.27 8.35 -1.19
C ALA A 254 15.80 8.48 -1.03
N GLU A 255 16.56 7.50 -1.52
CA GLU A 255 18.03 7.54 -1.51
C GLU A 255 18.58 8.73 -2.30
N LEU A 256 18.04 9.01 -3.49
CA LEU A 256 18.38 10.20 -4.25
C LEU A 256 18.17 11.45 -3.39
N ALA A 257 16.96 11.65 -2.86
CA ALA A 257 16.61 12.82 -2.09
C ALA A 257 17.47 13.01 -0.82
N PHE A 258 17.75 11.94 -0.07
CA PHE A 258 18.66 12.02 1.08
C PHE A 258 20.09 12.39 0.65
N SER A 259 20.59 11.80 -0.42
CA SER A 259 21.97 12.03 -0.88
C SER A 259 22.21 13.45 -1.38
N THR A 260 21.16 14.16 -1.80
CA THR A 260 21.22 15.52 -2.33
C THR A 260 20.65 16.59 -1.41
N GLY A 261 20.26 16.22 -0.18
CA GLY A 261 19.86 17.17 0.87
C GLY A 261 18.39 17.56 0.87
N HIS A 262 17.54 16.77 0.21
CA HIS A 262 16.09 16.91 0.15
C HIS A 262 15.39 16.01 1.18
N ASP A 263 15.77 16.16 2.46
CA ASP A 263 15.37 15.24 3.54
C ASP A 263 13.85 15.04 3.65
N TYR A 264 13.05 16.09 3.42
CA TYR A 264 11.59 15.97 3.44
C TYR A 264 11.08 14.97 2.40
N TRP A 265 11.57 15.07 1.15
CA TRP A 265 11.21 14.12 0.10
C TRP A 265 11.84 12.75 0.32
N GLY A 266 13.05 12.68 0.90
CA GLY A 266 13.66 11.42 1.34
C GLY A 266 12.73 10.66 2.29
N TRP A 267 12.25 11.31 3.35
CA TRP A 267 11.33 10.70 4.31
C TRP A 267 9.93 10.42 3.74
N ARG A 268 9.40 11.30 2.87
CA ARG A 268 8.09 11.10 2.24
C ARG A 268 8.09 9.93 1.26
N PHE A 269 9.10 9.84 0.38
CA PHE A 269 9.26 8.68 -0.50
C PHE A 269 9.50 7.39 0.28
N LEU A 270 10.30 7.43 1.36
CA LEU A 270 10.45 6.27 2.23
C LEU A 270 9.11 5.83 2.84
N GLY A 271 8.27 6.78 3.26
CA GLY A 271 6.92 6.49 3.75
C GLY A 271 6.04 5.81 2.69
N TRP A 272 6.08 6.29 1.44
CA TRP A 272 5.42 5.60 0.31
C TRP A 272 5.95 4.19 0.10
N GLY A 273 7.27 3.98 0.11
CA GLY A 273 7.85 2.64 -0.04
C GLY A 273 7.46 1.70 1.11
N LEU A 274 7.46 2.20 2.35
CA LEU A 274 7.04 1.47 3.54
C LEU A 274 5.56 1.07 3.50
N HIS A 275 4.72 1.76 2.74
CA HIS A 275 3.30 1.41 2.60
C HIS A 275 3.18 0.00 2.02
N TYR A 276 3.84 -0.24 0.88
CA TYR A 276 3.80 -1.52 0.18
C TYR A 276 4.57 -2.63 0.92
N VAL A 277 5.62 -2.28 1.67
CA VAL A 277 6.23 -3.24 2.62
C VAL A 277 5.22 -3.63 3.68
N GLY A 278 4.52 -2.62 4.22
CA GLY A 278 3.34 -2.77 5.07
C GLY A 278 2.41 -3.77 4.44
N ASP A 279 1.78 -3.45 3.31
CA ASP A 279 0.82 -4.29 2.56
C ASP A 279 1.15 -5.78 2.60
N LEU A 280 2.35 -6.14 2.17
CA LEU A 280 2.79 -7.53 2.03
C LEU A 280 2.85 -8.31 3.35
N THR A 281 2.78 -7.65 4.50
CA THR A 281 2.71 -8.31 5.81
C THR A 281 1.28 -8.74 6.20
N GLN A 282 0.25 -8.37 5.43
CA GLN A 282 -1.14 -8.75 5.69
C GLN A 282 -1.59 -9.87 4.76
N PRO A 283 -2.24 -10.91 5.29
CA PRO A 283 -2.52 -12.11 4.51
C PRO A 283 -3.41 -11.90 3.26
N TYR A 284 -4.34 -10.95 3.28
CA TYR A 284 -5.18 -10.61 2.13
C TYR A 284 -4.41 -9.90 1.03
N HIS A 285 -3.31 -9.19 1.30
CA HIS A 285 -2.44 -8.63 0.26
C HIS A 285 -1.42 -9.65 -0.28
N ALA A 286 -1.10 -10.70 0.48
CA ALA A 286 -0.11 -11.72 0.08
C ALA A 286 -0.72 -13.04 -0.42
N ILE A 287 -2.03 -13.25 -0.23
CA ILE A 287 -2.75 -14.48 -0.61
C ILE A 287 -4.03 -14.07 -1.36
N PRO A 288 -4.33 -14.60 -2.57
CA PRO A 288 -5.48 -14.15 -3.35
C PRO A 288 -6.85 -14.39 -2.69
N LEU A 289 -7.01 -15.55 -2.03
CA LEU A 289 -8.25 -15.97 -1.38
C LEU A 289 -7.94 -16.56 0.00
N PRO A 290 -7.53 -15.74 0.98
CA PRO A 290 -7.15 -16.25 2.29
C PRO A 290 -8.35 -16.91 2.98
N GLY A 291 -8.14 -18.11 3.51
CA GLY A 291 -9.19 -18.91 4.13
C GLY A 291 -10.18 -19.56 3.15
N VAL A 292 -9.83 -19.67 1.87
CA VAL A 292 -10.52 -20.50 0.87
C VAL A 292 -9.56 -21.60 0.42
N ASP A 293 -10.02 -22.85 0.45
CA ASP A 293 -9.21 -23.98 0.00
C ASP A 293 -9.02 -23.95 -1.54
N THR A 294 -7.86 -24.40 -2.01
CA THR A 294 -7.50 -24.37 -3.45
C THR A 294 -8.54 -25.09 -4.33
N VAL A 295 -9.15 -26.17 -3.81
CA VAL A 295 -10.22 -26.90 -4.53
C VAL A 295 -11.46 -26.04 -4.69
N ASP A 296 -11.89 -25.32 -3.66
CA ASP A 296 -13.07 -24.45 -3.70
C ASP A 296 -12.83 -23.23 -4.60
N ALA A 297 -11.62 -22.68 -4.58
CA ALA A 297 -11.19 -21.61 -5.48
C ALA A 297 -11.27 -22.04 -6.95
N LEU A 298 -10.68 -23.20 -7.29
CA LEU A 298 -10.73 -23.75 -8.65
C LEU A 298 -12.14 -24.14 -9.07
N TRP A 299 -12.92 -24.72 -8.17
CA TRP A 299 -14.31 -25.07 -8.44
C TRP A 299 -15.16 -23.84 -8.74
N SER A 300 -14.88 -22.72 -8.07
CA SER A 300 -15.56 -21.45 -8.33
C SER A 300 -15.19 -20.85 -9.68
N VAL A 301 -13.94 -21.02 -10.14
CA VAL A 301 -13.54 -20.69 -11.52
C VAL A 301 -14.33 -21.54 -12.52
N VAL A 302 -14.41 -22.86 -12.30
CA VAL A 302 -15.19 -23.77 -13.17
C VAL A 302 -16.67 -23.39 -13.21
N GLN A 303 -17.23 -22.93 -12.09
CA GLN A 303 -18.63 -22.48 -12.01
C GLN A 303 -18.89 -21.07 -12.53
N GLY A 304 -17.86 -20.30 -12.90
CA GLY A 304 -18.00 -18.89 -13.25
C GLY A 304 -18.39 -17.98 -12.08
N LYS A 305 -18.13 -18.41 -10.84
CA LYS A 305 -18.46 -17.68 -9.60
C LYS A 305 -17.28 -16.90 -9.01
N THR A 306 -16.24 -16.68 -9.81
CA THR A 306 -15.04 -15.95 -9.37
C THR A 306 -15.39 -14.55 -8.84
N GLY A 307 -16.35 -13.85 -9.44
CA GLY A 307 -16.83 -12.56 -8.94
C GLY A 307 -17.46 -12.61 -7.54
N GLU A 308 -18.23 -13.67 -7.23
CA GLU A 308 -18.83 -13.86 -5.90
C GLU A 308 -17.76 -14.11 -4.84
N LEU A 309 -16.74 -14.93 -5.15
CA LEU A 309 -15.61 -15.17 -4.26
C LEU A 309 -14.79 -13.89 -4.03
N VAL A 310 -14.50 -13.14 -5.09
CA VAL A 310 -13.80 -11.85 -4.99
C VAL A 310 -14.60 -10.91 -4.07
N GLN A 311 -15.92 -10.80 -4.26
CA GLN A 311 -16.76 -9.98 -3.37
C GLN A 311 -16.73 -10.45 -1.91
N LEU A 312 -16.80 -11.76 -1.66
CA LEU A 312 -16.74 -12.32 -0.32
C LEU A 312 -15.40 -12.00 0.37
N VAL A 313 -14.29 -12.17 -0.35
CA VAL A 313 -12.95 -11.87 0.17
C VAL A 313 -12.78 -10.37 0.39
N SER A 314 -13.24 -9.52 -0.53
CA SER A 314 -13.29 -8.06 -0.33
C SER A 314 -14.08 -7.66 0.91
N ASN A 315 -15.25 -8.28 1.14
CA ASN A 315 -16.04 -7.99 2.35
C ASN A 315 -15.32 -8.43 3.62
N ARG A 316 -14.67 -9.60 3.63
CA ARG A 316 -13.89 -10.08 4.79
C ARG A 316 -12.71 -9.18 5.07
N HIS A 317 -12.01 -8.75 4.02
CA HIS A 317 -10.94 -7.77 4.09
C HIS A 317 -11.44 -6.50 4.78
N GLY A 318 -12.43 -5.80 4.21
CA GLY A 318 -12.93 -4.55 4.78
C GLY A 318 -13.51 -4.66 6.20
N VAL A 319 -14.08 -5.81 6.59
CA VAL A 319 -14.51 -6.06 7.98
C VAL A 319 -13.33 -6.11 8.94
N ILE A 320 -12.24 -6.77 8.54
CA ILE A 320 -11.02 -6.86 9.34
C ILE A 320 -10.39 -5.48 9.49
N GLU A 321 -10.34 -4.70 8.40
CA GLU A 321 -9.85 -3.33 8.41
C GLU A 321 -10.65 -2.46 9.38
N SER A 322 -11.98 -2.50 9.25
CA SER A 322 -12.90 -1.76 10.13
C SER A 322 -12.78 -2.17 11.61
N TYR A 323 -12.50 -3.43 11.90
CA TYR A 323 -12.33 -3.91 13.28
C TYR A 323 -11.11 -3.27 13.96
N GLN A 324 -10.00 -3.09 13.24
CA GLN A 324 -8.81 -2.43 13.80
C GLN A 324 -9.05 -0.96 14.06
N TYR A 325 -9.68 -0.24 13.13
CA TYR A 325 -10.05 1.15 13.36
C TYR A 325 -10.84 1.35 14.66
N GLN A 326 -11.78 0.46 14.94
CA GLN A 326 -12.62 0.53 16.15
C GLN A 326 -11.89 0.13 17.45
N ARG A 327 -10.67 -0.43 17.35
CA ARG A 327 -9.91 -0.98 18.48
C ARG A 327 -8.68 -0.17 18.87
N LEU A 328 -8.20 0.70 17.97
CA LEU A 328 -7.17 1.71 18.23
C LEU A 328 -7.79 2.98 18.83
#